data_AF-X1CGF5-F1
#
_entry.id   AF-X1CGF5-F1
#
_cell.length_a   1.000
_cell.length_b   1.000
_cell.length_c   1.000
_cell.angle_alpha   90.00
_cell.angle_beta   90.00
_cell.angle_gamma   90.00
#
_symmetry.space_group_name_H-M   'P 1'
#
loop_
_entity.id
_entity.type
_entity.pdbx_description
1 polymer ?
#
loop_
_entity_poly.entity_id
_entity_poly.type
_entity_poly.pdbx_seq_one_letter_code
_entity_poly.pdbx_strand_id
1 'polypeptide(L)'
;MVDPAEPDVRIEVSISDREPVREFRLATENYTKPLERFNFLTYLKNSVVVTAAATIVTLLINSMAAYGLSIYEFKGRNIAMLFVIGTLMIPITIILVPTYLVVTQLGMVNSLWGVILPGAATPTGVFLLRQYMLTIPRDLIEAARMDKASEWSIYWKIVIPLSLPAIAVLAIFSIMWRWNDFLWPLVVLNRSEVYTLQVGLNAFQGELDVQWHFVLAMTVVT
;
A
#
# COMPACT_ATOMS: atom_id res chain seq x y z
N MET A 1 45.92 -1.58 20.97
CA MET A 1 44.99 -0.44 20.72
C MET A 1 45.62 0.80 21.34
N VAL A 2 45.34 1.99 20.82
CA VAL A 2 45.87 3.26 21.34
C VAL A 2 44.70 4.02 21.94
N ASP A 3 44.83 4.47 23.17
CA ASP A 3 43.82 5.30 23.84
C ASP A 3 43.84 6.71 23.21
N PRO A 4 42.71 7.24 22.69
CA PRO A 4 42.65 8.59 22.14
C PRO A 4 43.04 9.70 23.13
N ALA A 5 42.93 9.45 24.44
CA ALA A 5 43.30 10.42 25.48
C ALA A 5 44.80 10.38 25.83
N GLU A 6 45.48 9.26 25.60
CA GLU A 6 46.92 9.08 25.84
C GLU A 6 47.58 8.32 24.67
N PRO A 7 47.88 9.03 23.56
CA PRO A 7 48.28 8.41 22.28
C PRO A 7 49.62 7.68 22.32
N ASP A 8 50.47 8.02 23.28
CA ASP A 8 51.82 7.48 23.42
C ASP A 8 51.83 6.12 24.15
N VAL A 9 50.72 5.74 24.81
CA VAL A 9 50.59 4.48 25.53
C VAL A 9 50.01 3.41 24.58
N ARG A 10 50.85 2.46 24.18
CA ARG A 10 50.40 1.28 23.42
C ARG A 10 49.83 0.24 24.38
N ILE A 11 48.52 0.04 24.35
CA ILE A 11 47.85 -1.03 25.08
C ILE A 11 47.91 -2.31 24.23
N GLU A 12 48.77 -3.24 24.63
CA GLU A 12 48.83 -4.58 24.05
C GLU A 12 47.73 -5.45 24.68
N VAL A 13 46.60 -5.57 23.98
CA VAL A 13 45.52 -6.47 24.39
C VAL A 13 45.86 -7.86 23.87
N SER A 14 46.18 -8.78 24.78
CA SER A 14 46.42 -10.17 24.41
C SER A 14 45.18 -10.75 23.73
N ILE A 15 45.39 -11.48 22.62
CA ILE A 15 44.29 -12.12 21.89
C ILE A 15 43.54 -13.13 22.77
N SER A 16 44.22 -13.69 23.78
CA SER A 16 43.64 -14.62 24.77
C SER A 16 42.58 -13.99 25.68
N ASP A 17 42.59 -12.67 25.83
CA ASP A 17 41.77 -11.96 26.83
C ASP A 17 40.51 -11.33 26.18
N ARG A 18 40.20 -11.75 24.95
CA ARG A 18 39.04 -11.26 24.20
C ARG A 18 37.79 -12.06 24.59
N GLU A 19 36.78 -11.38 25.14
CA GLU A 19 35.45 -11.95 25.20
C GLU A 19 34.71 -11.75 23.87
N PRO A 20 33.97 -12.77 23.39
CA PRO A 20 33.18 -12.62 22.18
C PRO A 20 32.02 -11.63 22.42
N VAL A 21 32.11 -10.44 21.79
CA VAL A 21 31.05 -9.42 21.82
C VAL A 21 29.80 -9.85 21.05
N ARG A 22 29.93 -10.82 20.13
CA ARG A 22 28.83 -11.37 19.33
C ARG A 22 28.66 -12.86 19.64
N GLU A 23 27.54 -13.19 20.26
CA GLU A 23 27.12 -14.56 20.49
C GLU A 23 26.17 -15.02 19.37
N PHE A 24 26.41 -16.22 18.84
CA PHE A 24 25.46 -16.85 17.92
C PHE A 24 24.49 -17.71 18.72
N ARG A 25 23.23 -17.27 18.81
CA ARG A 25 22.17 -18.03 19.46
C ARG A 25 20.85 -17.89 18.71
N LEU A 26 20.01 -18.92 18.81
CA LEU A 26 18.62 -18.84 18.37
C LEU A 26 17.85 -17.93 19.33
N ALA A 27 17.49 -16.74 18.87
CA ALA A 27 16.82 -15.71 19.66
C ALA A 27 15.35 -15.59 19.27
N THR A 28 14.53 -16.60 19.61
CA THR A 28 13.09 -16.63 19.30
C THR A 28 12.31 -15.52 20.00
N GLU A 29 12.85 -14.96 21.09
CA GLU A 29 12.23 -13.85 21.79
C GLU A 29 12.21 -12.55 20.99
N ASN A 30 12.99 -12.45 19.90
CA ASN A 30 12.94 -11.30 19.00
C ASN A 30 11.59 -11.19 18.27
N TYR A 31 10.82 -12.29 18.19
CA TYR A 31 9.47 -12.31 17.62
C TYR A 31 8.39 -11.93 18.64
N THR A 32 8.63 -12.12 19.94
CA THR A 32 7.64 -11.86 20.99
C THR A 32 7.85 -10.52 21.69
N LYS A 33 9.10 -10.14 21.97
CA LYS A 33 9.43 -8.88 22.67
C LYS A 33 8.86 -7.62 22.00
N PRO A 34 8.86 -7.48 20.66
CA PRO A 34 8.25 -6.31 20.03
C PRO A 34 6.73 -6.24 20.22
N LEU A 35 6.06 -7.38 20.36
CA LEU A 35 4.61 -7.44 20.62
C LEU A 35 4.25 -6.92 22.02
N GLU A 36 5.16 -7.07 22.98
CA GLU A 36 4.99 -6.60 24.35
C GLU A 36 5.44 -5.15 24.55
N ARG A 37 6.51 -4.74 23.86
CA ARG A 37 7.14 -3.42 24.04
C ARG A 37 6.51 -2.33 23.17
N PHE A 38 5.85 -2.69 22.08
CA PHE A 38 5.31 -1.74 21.13
C PHE A 38 3.86 -2.08 20.76
N ASN A 39 3.14 -1.08 20.24
CA ASN A 39 1.78 -1.24 19.73
C ASN A 39 1.73 -1.95 18.36
N PHE A 40 2.57 -2.97 18.17
CA PHE A 40 2.73 -3.67 16.89
C PHE A 40 1.42 -4.27 16.39
N LEU A 41 0.63 -4.90 17.26
CA LEU A 41 -0.66 -5.48 16.89
C LEU A 41 -1.64 -4.40 16.39
N THR A 42 -1.59 -3.19 16.94
CA THR A 42 -2.37 -2.05 16.46
C THR A 42 -1.92 -1.65 15.06
N TYR A 43 -0.61 -1.57 14.80
CA TYR A 43 -0.08 -1.19 13.48
C TYR A 43 -0.38 -2.24 12.42
N LEU A 44 -0.27 -3.53 12.78
CA LEU A 44 -0.65 -4.64 11.92
C LEU A 44 -2.15 -4.59 11.60
N LYS A 45 -3.00 -4.42 12.62
CA LYS A 45 -4.45 -4.28 12.43
C LYS A 45 -4.79 -3.11 11.51
N ASN A 46 -4.20 -1.94 11.74
CA ASN A 46 -4.42 -0.76 10.91
C ASN A 46 -4.00 -1.04 9.45
N SER A 47 -2.88 -1.74 9.24
CA SER A 47 -2.39 -2.09 7.89
C SER A 47 -3.29 -3.07 7.17
N VAL A 48 -3.77 -4.11 7.86
CA VAL A 48 -4.74 -5.07 7.31
C VAL A 48 -6.02 -4.33 6.93
N VAL A 49 -6.54 -3.47 7.82
CA VAL A 49 -7.74 -2.67 7.56
C VAL A 49 -7.55 -1.74 6.37
N VAL A 50 -6.46 -0.97 6.34
CA VAL A 50 -6.14 -0.05 5.24
C VAL A 50 -5.99 -0.81 3.93
N THR A 51 -5.24 -1.90 3.92
CA THR A 51 -4.97 -2.71 2.71
C THR A 51 -6.26 -3.31 2.17
N ALA A 52 -7.06 -3.95 3.02
CA ALA A 52 -8.32 -4.57 2.61
C ALA A 52 -9.34 -3.52 2.13
N ALA A 53 -9.57 -2.47 2.92
CA ALA A 53 -10.54 -1.43 2.58
C ALA A 53 -10.11 -0.66 1.32
N ALA A 54 -8.85 -0.24 1.22
CA ALA A 54 -8.34 0.43 0.03
C ALA A 54 -8.42 -0.46 -1.21
N THR A 55 -8.10 -1.75 -1.09
CA THR A 55 -8.23 -2.69 -2.22
C THR A 55 -9.68 -2.78 -2.68
N ILE A 56 -10.64 -2.97 -1.76
CA ILE A 56 -12.08 -3.06 -2.12
C ILE A 56 -12.54 -1.78 -2.82
N VAL A 57 -12.24 -0.61 -2.23
CA VAL A 57 -12.65 0.68 -2.81
C VAL A 57 -11.98 0.90 -4.18
N THR A 58 -10.70 0.55 -4.31
CA THR A 58 -9.98 0.61 -5.58
C THR A 58 -10.62 -0.31 -6.61
N LEU A 59 -10.86 -1.59 -6.31
CA LEU A 59 -11.49 -2.51 -7.26
C LEU A 59 -12.83 -1.96 -7.75
N LEU A 60 -13.69 -1.51 -6.84
CA LEU A 60 -15.01 -0.97 -7.18
C LEU A 60 -14.93 0.28 -8.07
N ILE A 61 -14.15 1.29 -7.68
CA ILE A 61 -14.07 2.55 -8.44
C ILE A 61 -13.46 2.31 -9.81
N ASN A 62 -12.40 1.50 -9.87
CA ASN A 62 -11.67 1.26 -11.11
C ASN A 62 -12.49 0.38 -12.07
N SER A 63 -13.20 -0.63 -11.57
CA SER A 63 -14.08 -1.46 -12.41
C SER A 63 -15.30 -0.70 -12.93
N MET A 64 -15.89 0.20 -12.14
CA MET A 64 -16.98 1.06 -12.61
C MET A 64 -16.50 2.03 -13.69
N ALA A 65 -15.34 2.67 -13.50
CA ALA A 65 -14.76 3.56 -14.51
C ALA A 65 -14.39 2.79 -15.80
N ALA A 66 -13.80 1.60 -15.67
CA ALA A 66 -13.48 0.72 -16.78
C ALA A 66 -14.75 0.25 -17.53
N TYR A 67 -15.82 -0.11 -16.81
CA TYR A 67 -17.12 -0.47 -17.39
C TYR A 67 -17.68 0.71 -18.21
N GLY A 68 -17.69 1.91 -17.62
CA GLY A 68 -18.02 3.17 -18.28
C GLY A 68 -17.28 3.35 -19.62
N LEU A 69 -15.96 3.17 -19.60
CA LEU A 69 -15.06 3.44 -20.72
C LEU A 69 -14.92 2.29 -21.73
N SER A 70 -15.49 1.11 -21.46
CA SER A 70 -15.44 -0.05 -22.36
C SER A 70 -16.81 -0.38 -22.96
N ILE A 71 -17.86 -0.39 -22.14
CA ILE A 71 -19.19 -0.88 -22.53
C ILE A 71 -20.09 0.23 -23.09
N TYR A 72 -20.01 1.46 -22.57
CA TYR A 72 -20.80 2.56 -23.11
C TYR A 72 -20.12 3.22 -24.32
N GLU A 73 -20.92 3.57 -25.32
CA GLU A 73 -20.50 4.37 -26.47
C GLU A 73 -21.00 5.80 -26.30
N PHE A 74 -20.12 6.70 -25.87
CA PHE A 74 -20.43 8.12 -25.70
C PHE A 74 -19.35 9.01 -26.34
N LYS A 75 -19.76 10.20 -26.76
CA LYS A 75 -18.86 11.19 -27.37
C LYS A 75 -17.82 11.65 -26.33
N GLY A 76 -16.54 11.45 -26.62
CA GLY A 76 -15.43 11.84 -25.73
C GLY A 76 -14.77 10.70 -24.95
N ARG A 77 -15.26 9.45 -25.06
CA ARG A 77 -14.67 8.27 -24.39
C ARG A 77 -13.17 8.11 -24.63
N ASN A 78 -12.71 8.33 -25.86
CA ASN A 78 -11.29 8.23 -26.21
C ASN A 78 -10.45 9.35 -25.59
N ILE A 79 -11.02 10.56 -25.44
CA ILE A 79 -10.36 11.68 -24.77
C ILE A 79 -10.25 11.41 -23.27
N ALA A 80 -11.33 10.94 -22.64
CA ALA A 80 -11.30 10.52 -21.23
C ALA A 80 -10.23 9.43 -21.01
N MET A 81 -10.14 8.46 -21.92
CA MET A 81 -9.10 7.43 -21.87
C MET A 81 -7.69 8.00 -22.05
N LEU A 82 -7.51 8.98 -22.94
CA LEU A 82 -6.23 9.66 -23.12
C LEU A 82 -5.80 10.39 -21.84
N PHE A 83 -6.73 11.04 -21.12
CA PHE A 83 -6.43 11.64 -19.82
C PHE A 83 -6.03 10.60 -18.77
N VAL A 84 -6.73 9.47 -18.70
CA VAL A 84 -6.38 8.36 -17.80
C VAL A 84 -4.96 7.86 -18.08
N ILE A 85 -4.57 7.71 -19.34
CA ILE A 85 -3.20 7.30 -19.69
C ILE A 85 -2.21 8.43 -19.38
N GLY A 86 -2.56 9.68 -19.66
CA GLY A 86 -1.69 10.83 -19.42
C GLY A 86 -1.33 11.01 -17.94
N THR A 87 -2.22 10.66 -17.01
CA THR A 87 -1.91 10.73 -15.57
C THR A 87 -0.91 9.66 -15.10
N LEU A 88 -0.69 8.58 -15.85
CA LEU A 88 0.38 7.60 -15.56
C LEU A 88 1.77 8.22 -15.66
N MET A 89 1.93 9.29 -16.46
CA MET A 89 3.20 9.96 -16.66
C MET A 89 3.55 10.92 -15.50
N ILE A 90 2.60 11.21 -14.60
CA ILE A 90 2.79 12.13 -13.50
C ILE A 90 3.47 11.40 -12.33
N PRO A 91 4.67 11.82 -11.90
CA PRO A 91 5.32 11.24 -10.73
C PRO A 91 4.49 11.48 -9.46
N ILE A 92 4.31 10.43 -8.66
CA ILE A 92 3.48 10.50 -7.44
C ILE A 92 3.99 11.52 -6.42
N THR A 93 5.31 11.78 -6.41
CA THR A 93 5.96 12.76 -5.52
C THR A 93 5.53 14.21 -5.82
N ILE A 94 5.16 14.51 -7.07
CA ILE A 94 4.68 15.86 -7.45
C ILE A 94 3.29 16.12 -6.90
N ILE A 95 2.42 15.09 -6.90
CA ILE A 95 1.05 15.22 -6.42
C ILE A 95 0.92 15.04 -4.90
N LEU A 96 1.98 14.61 -4.22
CA LEU A 96 1.99 14.35 -2.78
C LEU A 96 1.54 15.57 -1.96
N VAL A 97 2.17 16.73 -2.19
CA VAL A 97 1.87 17.98 -1.48
C VAL A 97 0.43 18.45 -1.73
N PRO A 98 -0.06 18.59 -2.99
CA PRO A 98 -1.43 19.02 -3.19
C PRO A 98 -2.46 18.01 -2.64
N THR A 99 -2.21 16.70 -2.74
CA THR A 99 -3.10 15.71 -2.13
C THR A 99 -3.14 15.83 -0.61
N TYR A 100 -1.99 16.08 0.04
CA TYR A 100 -1.93 16.33 1.49
C TYR A 100 -2.74 17.56 1.90
N LEU A 101 -2.65 18.66 1.14
CA LEU A 101 -3.46 19.86 1.39
C LEU A 101 -4.95 19.57 1.32
N VAL A 102 -5.41 18.80 0.33
CA VAL A 102 -6.82 18.38 0.22
C VAL A 102 -7.25 17.52 1.41
N VAL A 103 -6.45 16.53 1.80
CA VAL A 103 -6.73 15.69 2.98
C VAL A 103 -6.81 16.51 4.27
N THR A 104 -5.94 17.52 4.40
CA THR A 104 -5.96 18.45 5.54
C THR A 104 -7.22 19.31 5.55
N GLN A 105 -7.60 19.87 4.39
CA GLN A 105 -8.83 20.66 4.25
C GLN A 105 -10.10 19.85 4.55
N LEU A 106 -10.09 18.57 4.21
CA LEU A 106 -11.17 17.63 4.51
C LEU A 106 -11.14 17.10 5.96
N GLY A 107 -10.16 17.50 6.78
CA GLY A 107 -10.04 17.07 8.18
C GLY A 107 -9.73 15.58 8.35
N MET A 108 -9.13 14.94 7.34
CA MET A 108 -8.86 13.49 7.33
C MET A 108 -7.45 13.12 7.84
N VAL A 109 -6.66 14.10 8.28
CA VAL A 109 -5.35 13.87 8.90
C VAL A 109 -5.52 13.07 10.20
N ASN A 110 -4.61 12.12 10.47
CA ASN A 110 -4.73 11.13 11.55
C ASN A 110 -5.95 10.20 11.46
N SER A 111 -6.49 9.98 10.26
CA SER A 111 -7.53 8.99 10.00
C SER A 111 -7.06 7.98 8.95
N LEU A 112 -7.38 6.70 9.13
CA LEU A 112 -7.10 5.66 8.13
C LEU A 112 -7.80 5.98 6.79
N TRP A 113 -8.92 6.69 6.81
CA TRP A 113 -9.60 7.14 5.59
C TRP A 113 -8.77 8.15 4.78
N GLY A 114 -7.94 8.97 5.45
CA GLY A 114 -6.96 9.84 4.80
C GLY A 114 -5.87 9.08 4.04
N VAL A 115 -5.65 7.81 4.39
CA VAL A 115 -4.74 6.90 3.67
C VAL A 115 -5.46 6.13 2.55
N ILE A 116 -6.69 5.70 2.81
CA ILE A 116 -7.47 4.84 1.92
C ILE A 116 -7.94 5.60 0.66
N LEU A 117 -8.65 6.72 0.85
CA LEU A 117 -9.44 7.37 -0.21
C LEU A 117 -8.61 8.05 -1.32
N PRO A 118 -7.51 8.77 -1.03
CA PRO A 118 -6.83 9.54 -2.07
C PRO A 118 -6.27 8.71 -3.23
N GLY A 119 -5.81 7.49 -2.94
CA GLY A 119 -5.32 6.54 -3.95
C GLY A 119 -6.39 5.59 -4.50
N ALA A 120 -7.67 5.84 -4.25
CA ALA A 120 -8.72 4.87 -4.56
C ALA A 120 -8.91 4.69 -6.08
N ALA A 121 -8.95 5.77 -6.85
CA ALA A 121 -8.99 5.74 -8.31
C ALA A 121 -7.55 5.70 -8.86
N THR A 122 -7.21 4.64 -9.61
CA THR A 122 -5.84 4.49 -10.15
C THR A 122 -5.89 4.45 -11.68
N PRO A 123 -5.07 5.24 -12.38
CA PRO A 123 -5.07 5.19 -13.83
C PRO A 123 -4.68 3.80 -14.37
N THR A 124 -3.76 3.10 -13.68
CA THR A 124 -3.35 1.73 -14.01
C THR A 124 -4.51 0.75 -13.89
N GLY A 125 -5.30 0.83 -12.81
CA GLY A 125 -6.45 -0.05 -12.60
C GLY A 125 -7.56 0.17 -13.63
N VAL A 126 -7.89 1.44 -13.93
CA VAL A 126 -8.86 1.77 -14.98
C VAL A 126 -8.37 1.27 -16.34
N PHE A 127 -7.10 1.50 -16.68
CA PHE A 127 -6.51 1.06 -17.94
C PHE A 127 -6.57 -0.46 -18.09
N LEU A 128 -6.05 -1.19 -17.10
CA LEU A 128 -5.97 -2.65 -17.12
C LEU A 128 -7.35 -3.28 -17.26
N LEU A 129 -8.29 -2.89 -16.38
CA LEU A 129 -9.65 -3.44 -16.40
C LEU A 129 -10.38 -3.11 -17.69
N ARG A 130 -10.23 -1.89 -18.21
CA ARG A 130 -10.86 -1.50 -19.48
C ARG A 130 -10.34 -2.34 -20.64
N GLN A 131 -9.02 -2.55 -20.74
CA GLN A 131 -8.45 -3.35 -21.83
C GLN A 131 -8.95 -4.79 -21.79
N TYR A 132 -9.14 -5.36 -20.60
CA TYR A 132 -9.76 -6.67 -20.46
C TYR A 132 -11.25 -6.64 -20.83
N MET A 133 -12.02 -5.68 -20.31
CA MET A 133 -13.48 -5.59 -20.56
C MET A 133 -13.82 -5.36 -22.03
N LEU A 134 -12.93 -4.77 -22.83
CA LEU A 134 -13.10 -4.65 -24.28
C LEU A 134 -13.08 -6.00 -25.01
N THR A 135 -12.56 -7.06 -24.40
CA THR A 135 -12.55 -8.41 -24.97
C THR A 135 -13.86 -9.17 -24.73
N ILE A 136 -14.74 -8.66 -23.87
CA ILE A 136 -16.04 -9.27 -23.58
C ILE A 136 -16.94 -9.13 -24.83
N PRO A 137 -17.54 -10.23 -25.33
CA PRO A 137 -18.44 -10.18 -26.48
C PRO A 137 -19.60 -9.21 -26.25
N ARG A 138 -19.79 -8.28 -27.20
CA ARG A 138 -20.85 -7.25 -27.12
C ARG A 138 -22.24 -7.86 -27.14
N ASP A 139 -22.41 -8.97 -27.86
CA ASP A 139 -23.68 -9.69 -27.99
C ASP A 139 -24.29 -10.08 -26.62
N LEU A 140 -23.46 -10.37 -25.61
CA LEU A 140 -23.93 -10.68 -24.25
C LEU A 140 -24.58 -9.45 -23.58
N ILE A 141 -24.00 -8.28 -23.82
CA ILE A 141 -24.50 -7.01 -23.28
C ILE A 141 -25.79 -6.61 -24.01
N GLU A 142 -25.81 -6.76 -25.33
CA GLU A 142 -26.98 -6.46 -26.16
C GLU A 142 -28.16 -7.40 -25.84
N ALA A 143 -27.91 -8.70 -25.68
CA ALA A 143 -28.91 -9.67 -25.25
C ALA A 143 -29.49 -9.31 -23.87
N ALA A 144 -28.64 -8.96 -22.90
CA ALA A 144 -29.12 -8.55 -21.58
C ALA A 144 -29.97 -7.26 -21.62
N ARG A 145 -29.64 -6.31 -22.51
CA ARG A 145 -30.45 -5.10 -22.75
C ARG A 145 -31.79 -5.43 -23.41
N MET A 146 -31.84 -6.39 -24.33
CA MET A 146 -33.08 -6.90 -24.92
C MET A 146 -33.99 -7.53 -23.85
N ASP A 147 -33.40 -8.23 -22.88
CA ASP A 147 -34.08 -8.78 -21.70
C ASP A 147 -34.45 -7.71 -20.65
N LYS A 148 -34.25 -6.42 -20.97
CA LYS A 148 -34.50 -5.26 -20.09
C LYS A 148 -33.72 -5.30 -18.77
N ALA A 149 -32.56 -5.96 -18.74
CA ALA A 149 -31.67 -5.90 -17.58
C ALA A 149 -31.18 -4.46 -17.38
N SER A 150 -31.18 -3.99 -16.13
CA SER A 150 -30.58 -2.69 -15.80
C SER A 150 -29.07 -2.74 -15.99
N GLU A 151 -28.46 -1.59 -16.28
CA GLU A 151 -26.99 -1.49 -16.40
C GLU A 151 -26.26 -1.95 -15.14
N TRP A 152 -26.85 -1.76 -13.96
CA TRP A 152 -26.32 -2.28 -12.70
C TRP A 152 -26.37 -3.81 -12.65
N SER A 153 -27.42 -4.42 -13.19
CA SER A 153 -27.52 -5.88 -13.32
C SER A 153 -26.51 -6.42 -14.33
N ILE A 154 -26.32 -5.76 -15.46
CA ILE A 154 -25.31 -6.13 -16.47
C ILE A 154 -23.92 -6.06 -15.86
N TYR A 155 -23.60 -4.95 -15.19
CA TYR A 155 -22.33 -4.76 -14.50
C TYR A 155 -22.05 -5.89 -13.49
N TRP A 156 -22.95 -6.13 -12.52
CA TRP A 156 -22.70 -7.09 -11.45
C TRP A 156 -22.84 -8.56 -11.85
N LYS A 157 -23.77 -8.90 -12.74
CA LYS A 157 -24.09 -10.30 -13.06
C LYS A 157 -23.39 -10.82 -14.32
N ILE A 158 -22.91 -9.93 -15.20
CA ILE A 158 -22.29 -10.32 -16.47
C ILE A 158 -20.85 -9.84 -16.49
N VAL A 159 -20.61 -8.53 -16.44
CA VAL A 159 -19.26 -7.99 -16.68
C VAL A 159 -18.29 -8.30 -15.55
N ILE A 160 -18.69 -8.13 -14.28
CA ILE A 160 -17.81 -8.42 -13.15
C ILE A 160 -17.39 -9.90 -13.10
N PRO A 161 -18.29 -10.90 -13.19
CA PRO A 161 -17.91 -12.32 -13.25
C PRO A 161 -16.98 -12.66 -14.41
N LEU A 162 -17.23 -12.12 -15.61
CA LEU A 162 -16.38 -12.35 -16.78
C LEU A 162 -15.01 -11.65 -16.64
N SER A 163 -14.94 -10.58 -15.85
CA SER A 163 -13.73 -9.80 -15.58
C SER A 163 -12.94 -10.27 -14.36
N LEU A 164 -13.37 -11.33 -13.67
CA LEU A 164 -12.70 -11.83 -12.46
C LEU A 164 -11.18 -12.06 -12.63
N PRO A 165 -10.67 -12.60 -13.76
CA PRO A 165 -9.23 -12.75 -13.93
C PRO A 165 -8.48 -11.42 -13.85
N ALA A 166 -8.97 -10.37 -14.53
CA ALA A 166 -8.35 -9.04 -14.49
C ALA A 166 -8.53 -8.33 -13.15
N ILE A 167 -9.69 -8.51 -12.50
CA ILE A 167 -9.96 -8.00 -11.15
C ILE A 167 -9.00 -8.63 -10.15
N ALA A 168 -8.72 -9.93 -10.26
CA ALA A 168 -7.75 -10.61 -9.40
C ALA A 168 -6.33 -10.05 -9.57
N VAL A 169 -5.90 -9.78 -10.82
CA VAL A 169 -4.61 -9.12 -11.08
C VAL A 169 -4.55 -7.73 -10.43
N LEU A 170 -5.59 -6.91 -10.61
CA LEU A 170 -5.65 -5.59 -9.97
C LEU A 170 -5.67 -5.70 -8.44
N ALA A 171 -6.36 -6.70 -7.88
CA ALA A 171 -6.41 -6.94 -6.45
C ALA A 171 -5.02 -7.26 -5.89
N ILE A 172 -4.27 -8.14 -6.54
CA ILE A 172 -2.90 -8.49 -6.14
C ILE A 172 -2.00 -7.25 -6.15
N PHE A 173 -2.01 -6.47 -7.23
CA PHE A 173 -1.22 -5.24 -7.29
C PHE A 173 -1.64 -4.23 -6.23
N SER A 174 -2.94 -4.06 -6.02
CA SER A 174 -3.46 -3.14 -5.01
C SER A 174 -3.02 -3.55 -3.61
N ILE A 175 -3.15 -4.82 -3.24
CA ILE A 175 -2.70 -5.34 -1.94
C ILE A 175 -1.20 -5.11 -1.77
N MET A 176 -0.39 -5.49 -2.76
CA MET A 176 1.06 -5.35 -2.70
C MET A 176 1.46 -3.88 -2.51
N TRP A 177 0.83 -2.95 -3.24
CA TRP A 177 1.15 -1.53 -3.14
C TRP A 177 0.70 -0.94 -1.80
N ARG A 178 -0.51 -1.28 -1.34
CA ARG A 178 -1.06 -0.74 -0.09
C ARG A 178 -0.38 -1.31 1.15
N TRP A 179 0.08 -2.56 1.10
CA TRP A 179 0.83 -3.19 2.19
C TRP A 179 2.23 -2.58 2.38
N ASN A 180 2.86 -2.19 1.27
CA ASN A 180 4.22 -1.62 1.24
C ASN A 180 4.23 -0.08 1.26
N ASP A 181 3.07 0.58 1.33
CA ASP A 181 3.00 2.03 1.32
C ASP A 181 3.55 2.61 2.62
N PHE A 182 4.51 3.51 2.49
CA PHE A 182 5.22 4.12 3.62
C PHE A 182 5.10 5.64 3.58
N LEU A 183 5.46 6.24 2.43
CA LEU A 183 5.60 7.69 2.31
C LEU A 183 4.28 8.44 2.57
N TRP A 184 3.17 7.95 2.00
CA TRP A 184 1.88 8.61 2.17
C TRP A 184 1.33 8.47 3.60
N PRO A 185 1.26 7.26 4.18
CA PRO A 185 0.93 7.06 5.60
C PRO A 185 1.77 7.92 6.55
N LEU A 186 3.09 8.01 6.33
CA LEU A 186 4.01 8.78 7.18
C LEU A 186 3.64 10.28 7.23
N VAL A 187 3.18 10.84 6.12
CA VAL A 187 2.84 12.27 6.03
C VAL A 187 1.45 12.56 6.59
N VAL A 188 0.51 11.61 6.51
CA VAL A 188 -0.89 11.81 6.92
C VAL A 188 -1.16 11.38 8.36
N LEU A 189 -0.39 10.43 8.88
CA LEU A 189 -0.57 9.84 10.20
C LEU A 189 0.54 10.33 11.12
N ASN A 190 0.20 11.25 12.02
CA ASN A 190 1.10 11.86 13.01
C ASN A 190 0.90 11.28 14.42
N ARG A 191 -0.12 10.43 14.61
CA ARG A 191 -0.50 9.82 15.88
C ARG A 191 -0.22 8.33 15.85
N SER A 192 0.52 7.84 16.85
CA SER A 192 0.98 6.45 16.87
C SER A 192 -0.16 5.43 16.81
N GLU A 193 -1.33 5.75 17.38
CA GLU A 193 -2.49 4.85 17.46
C GLU A 193 -3.07 4.51 16.08
N VAL A 194 -2.81 5.36 15.08
CA VAL A 194 -3.31 5.20 13.70
C VAL A 194 -2.20 4.86 12.72
N TYR A 195 -0.97 4.61 13.18
CA TYR A 195 0.12 4.20 12.29
C TYR A 195 -0.19 2.88 11.58
N THR A 196 0.22 2.82 10.32
CA THR A 196 0.38 1.56 9.60
C THR A 196 1.69 0.90 10.02
N LEU A 197 1.83 -0.37 9.68
CA LEU A 197 2.93 -1.24 10.02
C LEU A 197 4.25 -0.70 9.49
N GLN A 198 4.28 -0.26 8.22
CA GLN A 198 5.49 0.29 7.61
C GLN A 198 5.97 1.55 8.37
N VAL A 199 5.04 2.42 8.80
CA VAL A 199 5.35 3.60 9.62
C VAL A 199 5.78 3.20 11.03
N GLY A 200 5.07 2.25 11.65
CA GLY A 200 5.36 1.77 13.00
C GLY A 200 6.70 1.06 13.13
N LEU A 201 7.10 0.26 12.12
CA LEU A 201 8.41 -0.38 12.05
C LEU A 201 9.54 0.64 11.90
N ASN A 202 9.31 1.73 11.17
CA ASN A 202 10.27 2.83 11.08
C ASN A 202 10.44 3.52 12.44
N ALA A 203 9.37 3.68 13.23
CA ALA A 203 9.45 4.23 14.58
C ALA A 203 10.21 3.33 15.58
N PHE A 204 10.47 2.05 15.27
CA PHE A 204 11.34 1.17 16.08
C PHE A 204 12.82 1.45 15.88
N GLN A 205 13.18 2.23 14.87
CA GLN A 205 14.54 2.73 14.67
C GLN A 205 14.71 3.90 15.63
N GLY A 206 15.30 3.66 16.81
CA GLY A 206 15.67 4.73 17.73
C GLY A 206 16.65 5.69 17.06
N GLU A 207 16.64 6.96 17.46
CA GLU A 207 17.41 8.02 16.82
C GLU A 207 18.94 7.81 16.88
N LEU A 208 19.42 6.96 17.79
CA LEU A 208 20.84 6.66 18.02
C LEU A 208 21.20 5.15 17.97
N ASP A 209 20.22 4.24 18.05
CA ASP A 209 20.46 2.80 18.00
C ASP A 209 19.30 2.08 17.31
N VAL A 210 19.61 1.35 16.24
CA VAL A 210 18.64 0.57 15.47
C VAL A 210 18.68 -0.86 15.95
N GLN A 211 17.57 -1.31 16.54
CA GLN A 211 17.41 -2.68 17.00
C GLN A 211 17.09 -3.61 15.81
N TRP A 212 18.10 -3.84 14.95
CA TRP A 212 18.00 -4.64 13.72
C TRP A 212 17.38 -6.02 13.94
N HIS A 213 17.65 -6.64 15.08
CA HIS A 213 17.11 -7.94 15.44
C HIS A 213 15.58 -7.93 15.56
N PHE A 214 14.97 -6.83 16.04
CA PHE A 214 13.52 -6.68 16.06
C PHE A 214 12.96 -6.30 14.70
N VAL A 215 13.59 -5.37 13.97
CA VAL A 215 13.12 -4.98 12.64
C VAL A 215 13.08 -6.21 11.71
N LEU A 216 14.17 -6.97 11.64
CA LEU A 216 14.26 -8.18 10.82
C LEU A 216 13.26 -9.26 11.25
N ALA A 217 13.11 -9.50 12.56
CA ALA A 217 12.13 -10.48 13.05
C ALA A 217 10.70 -10.08 12.71
N MET A 218 10.35 -8.80 12.88
CA MET A 218 9.00 -8.31 12.62
C MET A 218 8.67 -8.24 11.13
N THR A 219 9.64 -7.96 10.25
CA THR A 219 9.43 -8.04 8.79
C THR A 219 9.08 -9.45 8.33
N VAL A 220 9.58 -10.50 8.99
CA VAL A 220 9.25 -11.89 8.64
C VAL A 220 7.82 -12.27 9.06
N VAL A 221 7.32 -11.67 10.14
CA VAL A 221 5.98 -11.96 10.69
C VAL A 221 4.85 -11.39 9.82
N THR A 222 5.18 -10.42 8.96
CA THR A 222 4.22 -9.55 8.26
C THR A 222 4.25 -9.76 6.77
#